data_AF-A0A2V2DXV9-F1
#
_entry.id   AF-A0A2V2DXV9-F1
#
_cell.length_a   1.000
_cell.length_b   1.000
_cell.length_c   1.000
_cell.angle_alpha   90.00
_cell.angle_beta   90.00
_cell.angle_gamma   90.00
#
_symmetry.space_group_name_H-M   'P 1'
#
loop_
_entity.id
_entity.type
_entity.pdbx_description
1 polymer ?
#
loop_
_entity_poly.entity_id
_entity_poly.type
_entity_poly.pdbx_seq_one_letter_code
_entity_poly.pdbx_strand_id
1 'polypeptide(L)'
;MPKGVFGGIFLKNRVRYPWLLPLLIILTLCFIWGNSLLPATVSAGFSGWVRRLLNSLFGLAGGSGALIGGDGILRKIAHSAEFACLGAELVFWRERRRTLRLRDLFLWGLMVALADETIQLFVAGRAGLVQDIWIDLAGYAAGCGLSLLFLGLRAGKCVPER
;
A
#
# COMPACT_ATOMS: atom_id res chain seq x y z
N MET A 1 -17.15 -5.41 -28.90
CA MET A 1 -16.51 -5.43 -27.56
C MET A 1 -17.57 -5.15 -26.50
N PRO A 2 -17.93 -6.12 -25.63
CA PRO A 2 -18.94 -5.86 -24.63
C PRO A 2 -18.38 -4.94 -23.54
N LYS A 3 -19.12 -3.86 -23.30
CA LYS A 3 -18.84 -2.83 -22.29
C LYS A 3 -18.96 -3.46 -20.89
N GLY A 4 -17.86 -3.46 -20.14
CA GLY A 4 -17.87 -3.30 -18.68
C GLY A 4 -18.72 -4.24 -17.83
N VAL A 5 -18.69 -5.56 -18.08
CA VAL A 5 -19.39 -6.56 -17.24
C VAL A 5 -18.92 -6.57 -15.77
N PHE A 6 -17.71 -6.08 -15.49
CA PHE A 6 -17.21 -5.88 -14.11
C PHE A 6 -17.78 -4.64 -13.40
N GLY A 7 -18.55 -3.82 -14.11
CA GLY A 7 -18.79 -2.42 -13.79
C GLY A 7 -20.06 -2.08 -12.99
N GLY A 8 -20.71 -3.01 -12.27
CA GLY A 8 -22.04 -2.68 -11.70
C GLY A 8 -22.39 -3.24 -10.33
N ILE A 9 -21.84 -4.39 -9.92
CA ILE A 9 -22.58 -5.22 -8.96
C ILE A 9 -22.22 -4.94 -7.48
N PHE A 10 -21.02 -4.47 -7.13
CA PHE A 10 -20.55 -4.63 -5.74
C PHE A 10 -20.50 -3.37 -4.84
N LEU A 11 -20.61 -2.15 -5.38
CA LEU A 11 -20.55 -0.92 -4.54
C LEU A 11 -21.68 0.06 -4.80
N LYS A 12 -22.84 -0.42 -5.27
CA LYS A 12 -24.08 0.39 -5.35
C LYS A 12 -24.80 0.47 -3.99
N ASN A 13 -24.09 0.31 -2.87
CA ASN A 13 -24.63 0.72 -1.58
C ASN A 13 -24.23 2.16 -1.31
N ARG A 14 -25.21 3.01 -0.98
CA ARG A 14 -24.94 4.36 -0.47
C ARG A 14 -24.22 4.22 0.88
N VAL A 15 -22.90 4.06 0.84
CA VAL A 15 -22.07 3.96 2.05
C VAL A 15 -22.35 5.21 2.86
N ARG A 16 -22.83 5.02 4.10
CA ARG A 16 -23.29 6.10 5.00
C ARG A 16 -22.25 7.20 5.18
N TYR A 17 -20.97 6.87 5.00
CA TYR A 17 -19.84 7.78 5.10
C TYR A 17 -18.95 7.69 3.84
N PRO A 18 -19.24 8.48 2.78
CA PRO A 18 -18.45 8.48 1.55
C PRO A 18 -17.03 9.06 1.71
N TRP A 19 -16.80 9.79 2.79
CA TRP A 19 -15.56 10.49 3.09
C TRP A 19 -14.52 9.62 3.81
N LEU A 20 -14.90 8.46 4.36
CA LEU A 20 -13.97 7.60 5.11
C LEU A 20 -12.81 7.07 4.25
N LEU A 21 -13.09 6.65 3.02
CA LEU A 21 -12.05 6.10 2.14
C LEU A 21 -11.06 7.18 1.68
N PRO A 22 -11.49 8.37 1.21
CA PRO A 22 -10.59 9.50 0.98
C PRO A 22 -9.78 9.89 2.22
N LEU A 23 -10.41 9.92 3.40
CA LEU A 23 -9.72 10.22 4.65
C LEU A 23 -8.64 9.18 4.93
N LEU A 24 -8.95 7.90 4.77
CA LEU A 24 -7.99 6.81 4.93
C LEU A 24 -6.81 6.95 3.96
N ILE A 25 -7.07 7.25 2.68
CA ILE A 25 -6.01 7.51 1.68
C ILE A 25 -5.11 8.65 2.11
N ILE A 26 -5.69 9.76 2.61
CA ILE A 26 -4.91 10.90 3.12
C ILE A 26 -4.05 10.46 4.31
N LEU A 27 -4.61 9.71 5.27
CA LEU A 27 -3.88 9.22 6.44
C LEU A 27 -2.74 8.28 6.03
N THR A 28 -2.98 7.38 5.07
CA THR A 28 -1.96 6.48 4.52
C THR A 28 -0.83 7.26 3.84
N LEU A 29 -1.14 8.28 3.04
CA LEU A 29 -0.13 9.16 2.43
C LEU A 29 0.67 9.94 3.49
N CYS A 30 0.01 10.50 4.49
CA CYS A 30 0.67 11.18 5.60
C CYS A 30 1.59 10.24 6.37
N PHE A 31 1.21 8.98 6.53
CA PHE A 31 2.02 7.97 7.20
C PHE A 31 3.28 7.61 6.39
N ILE A 32 3.12 7.33 5.09
CA ILE A 32 4.23 7.04 4.16
C ILE A 32 5.24 8.19 4.18
N TRP A 33 4.80 9.41 3.86
CA TRP A 33 5.70 10.56 3.77
C TRP A 33 6.23 11.00 5.14
N GLY A 34 5.46 10.82 6.20
CA GLY A 34 5.90 11.06 7.58
C GLY A 34 7.07 10.16 7.95
N ASN A 35 7.03 8.87 7.59
CA ASN A 35 8.15 7.95 7.79
C ASN A 35 9.38 8.30 6.95
N SER A 36 9.18 8.92 5.79
CA SER A 36 10.26 9.36 4.89
C SER A 36 10.96 10.63 5.36
N LEU A 37 10.25 11.52 6.09
CA LEU A 37 10.81 12.71 6.75
C LEU A 37 11.67 12.37 7.98
N LEU A 38 11.50 11.19 8.58
CA LEU A 38 12.26 10.80 9.77
C LEU A 38 13.67 10.32 9.42
N PRO A 39 14.72 10.68 10.19
CA PRO A 39 16.03 10.05 10.03
C PRO A 39 15.94 8.52 10.19
N ALA A 40 16.78 7.78 9.45
CA ALA A 40 16.75 6.32 9.46
C ALA A 40 16.93 5.72 10.86
N THR A 41 17.69 6.40 11.73
CA THR A 41 17.93 6.02 13.13
C THR A 41 16.69 6.11 14.01
N VAL A 42 15.80 7.08 13.75
CA VAL A 42 14.55 7.28 14.49
C VAL A 42 13.50 6.27 14.03
N SER A 43 13.40 6.04 12.72
CA SER A 43 12.51 5.03 12.13
C SER A 43 12.86 3.60 12.60
N ALA A 44 14.15 3.29 12.75
CA ALA A 44 14.62 2.00 13.28
C ALA A 44 14.11 1.71 14.71
N GLY A 45 14.02 2.75 15.57
CA GLY A 45 13.45 2.61 16.91
C GLY A 45 11.96 2.22 16.90
N PHE A 46 11.20 2.80 15.97
CA PHE A 46 9.78 2.46 15.75
C PHE A 46 9.63 1.04 15.18
N SER A 47 10.46 0.66 14.20
CA SER A 47 10.53 -0.71 13.67
C SER A 47 10.93 -1.73 14.75
N GLY A 48 11.75 -1.37 15.74
CA GLY A 48 12.07 -2.21 16.89
C GLY A 48 10.85 -2.51 17.77
N TRP A 49 9.95 -1.54 17.96
CA TRP A 49 8.68 -1.76 18.66
C TRP A 49 7.71 -2.62 17.84
N VAL A 50 7.56 -2.34 16.54
CA VAL A 50 6.71 -3.16 15.64
C VAL A 50 7.25 -4.59 15.52
N ARG A 51 8.57 -4.78 15.43
CA ARG A 51 9.23 -6.10 15.48
C ARG A 51 8.87 -6.86 16.75
N ARG A 52 8.94 -6.20 17.91
CA ARG A 52 8.58 -6.81 19.21
C ARG A 52 7.10 -7.19 19.25
N LEU A 53 6.21 -6.34 18.71
CA LEU A 53 4.79 -6.63 18.63
C LEU A 53 4.50 -7.81 17.70
N LEU A 54 5.09 -7.83 16.50
CA LEU A 54 4.94 -8.94 15.55
C LEU A 54 5.52 -10.25 16.11
N ASN A 55 6.70 -10.22 16.74
CA ASN A 55 7.29 -11.40 17.39
C ASN A 55 6.41 -11.91 18.54
N SER A 56 5.77 -11.00 19.29
CA SER A 56 4.86 -11.36 20.38
C SER A 56 3.52 -11.91 19.88
N LEU A 57 3.01 -11.44 18.75
CA LEU A 57 1.73 -11.86 18.18
C LEU A 57 1.84 -13.16 17.36
N PHE A 58 2.96 -13.36 16.67
CA PHE A 58 3.19 -14.54 15.82
C PHE A 58 4.03 -15.64 16.49
N GLY A 59 4.40 -15.49 17.77
CA GLY A 59 5.04 -16.55 18.55
C GLY A 59 6.43 -16.99 18.06
N LEU A 60 7.09 -16.18 17.22
CA LEU A 60 8.43 -16.46 16.69
C LEU A 60 9.53 -16.12 17.72
N ALA A 61 9.32 -16.49 18.99
CA ALA A 61 10.21 -16.22 20.11
C ALA A 61 11.51 -17.06 20.10
N GLY A 62 11.74 -17.90 19.09
CA GLY A 62 12.89 -18.82 19.04
C GLY A 62 13.76 -18.76 17.79
N GLY A 63 13.37 -18.02 16.76
CA GLY A 63 14.15 -17.89 15.52
C GLY A 63 15.05 -16.67 15.61
N SER A 64 16.37 -16.88 15.58
CA SER A 64 17.39 -15.84 15.51
C SER A 64 16.91 -14.63 14.69
N GLY A 65 16.97 -13.43 15.29
CA GLY A 65 16.67 -12.14 14.64
C GLY A 65 17.61 -11.78 13.48
N ALA A 66 18.22 -12.78 12.85
CA ALA A 66 19.18 -12.75 11.78
C ALA A 66 18.55 -13.02 10.38
N LEU A 67 17.28 -13.45 10.29
CA LEU A 67 16.68 -13.77 8.98
C LEU A 67 16.35 -12.55 8.12
N ILE A 68 16.22 -11.36 8.70
CA ILE A 68 16.06 -10.10 7.95
C ILE A 68 17.16 -9.14 8.43
N GLY A 69 18.36 -9.34 7.90
CA GLY A 69 19.54 -8.55 8.24
C GLY A 69 19.34 -7.05 8.03
N GLY A 70 19.62 -6.25 9.06
CA GLY A 70 19.68 -4.79 9.02
C GLY A 70 18.33 -4.08 9.17
N ASP A 71 18.31 -3.06 10.03
CA ASP A 71 17.15 -2.17 10.22
C ASP A 71 16.70 -1.51 8.91
N GLY A 72 17.61 -1.35 7.95
CA GLY A 72 17.31 -0.85 6.62
C GLY A 72 16.45 -1.77 5.75
N ILE A 73 16.63 -3.10 5.81
CA ILE A 73 15.84 -4.04 4.98
C ILE A 73 14.41 -4.13 5.49
N LEU A 74 14.25 -4.25 6.82
CA LEU A 74 12.90 -4.28 7.38
C LEU A 74 12.15 -2.98 7.10
N ARG A 75 12.84 -1.83 7.18
CA ARG A 75 12.23 -0.54 6.80
C ARG A 75 11.71 -0.57 5.37
N LYS A 76 12.48 -1.09 4.41
CA LYS A 76 12.05 -1.21 3.01
C LYS A 76 10.84 -2.14 2.84
N ILE A 77 10.82 -3.27 3.56
CA ILE A 77 9.67 -4.20 3.54
C ILE A 77 8.42 -3.53 4.13
N ALA A 78 8.57 -2.83 5.26
CA ALA A 78 7.47 -2.12 5.90
C ALA A 78 6.91 -1.01 4.98
N HIS A 79 7.80 -0.24 4.35
CA HIS A 79 7.41 0.80 3.42
C HIS A 79 6.70 0.23 2.18
N SER A 80 7.24 -0.84 1.60
CA SER A 80 6.57 -1.57 0.52
C SER A 80 5.17 -2.08 0.92
N ALA A 81 4.99 -2.49 2.18
CA ALA A 81 3.67 -2.87 2.71
C ALA A 81 2.71 -1.67 2.86
N GLU A 82 3.20 -0.49 3.27
CA GLU A 82 2.42 0.75 3.28
C GLU A 82 1.94 1.12 1.88
N PHE A 83 2.82 1.00 0.87
CA PHE A 83 2.46 1.18 -0.54
C PHE A 83 1.43 0.15 -1.01
N ALA A 84 1.50 -1.10 -0.55
CA ALA A 84 0.48 -2.11 -0.83
C ALA A 84 -0.90 -1.71 -0.26
N CYS A 85 -0.95 -1.15 0.95
CA CYS A 85 -2.19 -0.60 1.51
C CYS A 85 -2.76 0.53 0.64
N LEU A 86 -1.92 1.49 0.23
CA LEU A 86 -2.33 2.57 -0.67
C LEU A 86 -2.88 2.05 -2.01
N GLY A 87 -2.23 1.03 -2.59
CA GLY A 87 -2.69 0.39 -3.82
C GLY A 87 -4.08 -0.23 -3.69
N ALA A 88 -4.33 -0.91 -2.57
CA ALA A 88 -5.65 -1.46 -2.27
C ALA A 88 -6.72 -0.36 -2.15
N GLU A 89 -6.44 0.68 -1.39
CA GLU A 89 -7.36 1.81 -1.18
C GLU A 89 -7.73 2.51 -2.50
N LEU A 90 -6.76 2.72 -3.40
CA LEU A 90 -7.01 3.35 -4.70
C LEU A 90 -7.81 2.45 -5.64
N VAL A 91 -7.66 1.12 -5.58
CA VAL A 91 -8.53 0.18 -6.31
C VAL A 91 -9.97 0.28 -5.81
N PHE A 92 -10.20 0.31 -4.50
CA PHE A 92 -11.55 0.48 -3.94
C PHE A 92 -12.14 1.85 -4.27
N TRP A 93 -11.32 2.91 -4.27
CA TRP A 93 -11.74 4.25 -4.68
C TRP A 93 -12.14 4.29 -6.15
N ARG A 94 -11.34 3.67 -7.02
CA ARG A 94 -11.63 3.49 -8.43
C ARG A 94 -12.96 2.77 -8.64
N GLU A 95 -13.21 1.65 -7.98
CA GLU A 95 -14.47 0.91 -8.15
C GLU A 95 -15.69 1.70 -7.64
N ARG A 96 -15.51 2.54 -6.61
CA ARG A 96 -16.57 3.41 -6.08
C ARG A 96 -16.92 4.56 -7.03
N ARG A 97 -15.92 5.21 -7.62
CA ARG A 97 -16.12 6.40 -8.48
C ARG A 97 -16.31 6.05 -9.96
N ARG A 98 -15.77 4.93 -10.41
CA ARG A 98 -15.69 4.48 -11.83
C ARG A 98 -15.04 5.47 -12.80
N THR A 99 -14.32 6.47 -12.28
CA THR A 99 -13.69 7.52 -13.08
C THR A 99 -12.24 7.21 -13.43
N LEU A 100 -11.56 6.37 -12.64
CA LEU A 100 -10.14 6.09 -12.81
C LEU A 100 -9.91 4.87 -13.72
N ARG A 101 -9.03 5.02 -14.70
CA ARG A 101 -8.50 3.94 -15.55
C ARG A 101 -7.31 3.28 -14.85
N LEU A 102 -6.93 2.07 -15.29
CA LEU A 102 -5.75 1.38 -14.75
C LEU A 102 -4.46 2.19 -14.95
N ARG A 103 -4.35 2.94 -16.07
CA ARG A 103 -3.22 3.86 -16.30
C ARG A 103 -3.11 4.92 -15.21
N ASP A 104 -4.25 5.41 -14.70
CA ASP A 104 -4.27 6.48 -13.70
C ASP A 104 -3.79 5.91 -12.36
N LEU A 105 -4.19 4.67 -12.02
CA LEU A 105 -3.66 3.96 -10.84
C LEU A 105 -2.15 3.79 -10.92
N PHE A 106 -1.60 3.41 -12.08
CA PHE A 106 -0.16 3.28 -12.25
C PHE A 106 0.56 4.62 -12.07
N LEU A 107 0.05 5.69 -12.71
CA LEU A 107 0.62 7.03 -12.57
C LEU A 107 0.57 7.53 -11.13
N TRP A 108 -0.52 7.28 -10.40
CA TRP A 108 -0.61 7.63 -8.98
C TRP A 108 0.44 6.90 -8.14
N GLY A 109 0.59 5.58 -8.30
CA GLY A 109 1.60 4.82 -7.57
C GLY A 109 3.02 5.31 -7.86
N LEU A 110 3.32 5.56 -9.14
CA LEU A 110 4.62 6.08 -9.56
C LEU A 110 4.90 7.49 -9.01
N MET A 111 3.92 8.40 -9.05
CA MET A 111 4.08 9.76 -8.52
C MET A 111 4.29 9.77 -7.01
N VAL A 112 3.59 8.90 -6.26
CA VAL A 112 3.76 8.81 -4.81
C VAL A 112 5.14 8.25 -4.45
N ALA A 113 5.62 7.22 -5.15
CA ALA A 113 6.97 6.68 -4.95
C ALA A 113 8.08 7.68 -5.32
N LEU A 114 7.90 8.43 -6.41
CA LEU A 114 8.82 9.51 -6.78
C LEU A 114 8.82 10.64 -5.75
N ALA A 115 7.64 11.04 -5.26
CA ALA A 115 7.52 12.06 -4.23
C ALA A 115 8.19 11.60 -2.93
N ASP A 116 8.02 10.33 -2.56
CA ASP A 116 8.65 9.77 -1.37
C ASP A 116 10.17 9.86 -1.42
N GLU A 117 10.79 9.35 -2.48
CA GLU A 117 12.24 9.41 -2.65
C GLU A 117 12.74 10.86 -2.78
N THR A 118 11.94 11.76 -3.37
CA THR A 118 12.24 13.19 -3.41
C THR A 118 12.22 13.81 -2.00
N ILE A 119 11.26 13.43 -1.15
CA ILE A 119 11.20 13.85 0.25
C ILE A 119 12.43 13.35 1.01
N GLN A 120 12.84 12.09 0.79
CA GLN A 120 14.02 11.50 1.45
C GLN A 120 15.32 12.24 1.11
N LEU A 121 15.45 12.85 -0.08
CA LEU A 121 16.61 13.68 -0.44
C LEU A 121 16.78 14.91 0.46
N PHE A 122 15.72 15.39 1.11
CA PHE A 122 15.78 16.51 2.05
C PHE A 122 16.14 16.09 3.49
N VAL A 123 16.35 14.78 3.74
CA VAL A 123 16.66 14.25 5.07
C VAL A 123 18.14 13.87 5.15
N ALA A 124 18.86 14.44 6.12
CA ALA A 124 20.27 14.14 6.34
C ALA A 124 20.51 12.65 6.61
N GLY A 125 21.47 12.05 5.88
CA GLY A 125 21.81 10.63 6.02
C GLY A 125 20.87 9.67 5.29
N ARG A 126 19.93 10.18 4.48
CA ARG A 126 19.16 9.39 3.51
C ARG A 126 19.61 9.71 2.08
N ALA A 127 19.38 8.77 1.17
CA ALA A 127 19.64 8.93 -0.25
C ALA A 127 18.39 8.50 -1.01
N GLY A 128 18.00 9.29 -2.00
CA GLY A 128 16.96 8.91 -2.95
C GLY A 128 17.52 7.88 -3.93
N LEU A 129 16.98 6.67 -3.93
CA LEU A 129 17.44 5.56 -4.75
C LEU A 129 16.35 5.14 -5.74
N VAL A 130 16.71 5.09 -7.02
CA VAL A 130 15.81 4.58 -8.07
C VAL A 130 15.34 3.14 -7.76
N GLN A 131 16.20 2.34 -7.13
CA GLN A 131 15.82 1.00 -6.68
C GLN A 131 14.66 1.03 -5.68
N ASP A 132 14.62 2.00 -4.77
CA ASP A 132 13.59 2.07 -3.73
C ASP A 132 12.24 2.47 -4.34
N ILE A 133 12.22 3.36 -5.35
CA ILE A 133 11.03 3.63 -6.18
C ILE A 133 10.43 2.34 -6.74
N TRP A 134 11.26 1.44 -7.29
CA TRP A 134 10.78 0.18 -7.87
C TRP A 134 10.27 -0.80 -6.81
N ILE A 135 10.88 -0.83 -5.63
CA ILE A 135 10.43 -1.67 -4.51
C ILE A 135 9.05 -1.20 -4.00
N ASP A 136 8.87 0.10 -3.85
CA ASP A 136 7.60 0.68 -3.40
C ASP A 136 6.51 0.54 -4.46
N LEU A 137 6.86 0.74 -5.73
CA LEU A 137 5.94 0.51 -6.84
C LEU A 137 5.54 -0.98 -6.95
N ALA A 138 6.44 -1.92 -6.64
CA ALA A 138 6.12 -3.34 -6.59
C ALA A 138 5.14 -3.66 -5.45
N GLY A 139 5.36 -3.08 -4.26
CA GLY A 139 4.42 -3.19 -3.14
C GLY A 139 3.03 -2.65 -3.48
N TYR A 140 2.99 -1.45 -4.06
CA TYR A 140 1.78 -0.82 -4.58
C TYR A 140 1.03 -1.69 -5.60
N ALA A 141 1.76 -2.24 -6.58
CA ALA A 141 1.21 -3.12 -7.60
C ALA A 141 0.65 -4.41 -7.00
N ALA A 142 1.33 -4.99 -6.00
CA ALA A 142 0.84 -6.17 -5.28
C ALA A 142 -0.49 -5.88 -4.56
N GLY A 143 -0.58 -4.74 -3.86
CA GLY A 143 -1.82 -4.29 -3.21
C GLY A 143 -2.99 -4.08 -4.19
N CYS A 144 -2.70 -3.47 -5.35
CA CYS A 144 -3.67 -3.32 -6.43
C CYS A 144 -4.15 -4.69 -6.95
N GLY A 145 -3.20 -5.58 -7.26
CA GLY A 145 -3.48 -6.90 -7.83
C GLY A 145 -4.30 -7.78 -6.90
N LEU A 146 -3.94 -7.84 -5.61
CA LEU A 146 -4.67 -8.59 -4.59
C LEU A 146 -6.11 -8.07 -4.43
N SER A 147 -6.30 -6.74 -4.46
CA SER A 147 -7.62 -6.12 -4.35
C SER A 147 -8.49 -6.39 -5.57
N LEU A 148 -7.92 -6.31 -6.78
CA LEU A 148 -8.62 -6.66 -8.01
C LEU A 148 -8.99 -8.14 -8.06
N LEU A 149 -8.09 -9.04 -7.61
CA LEU A 149 -8.37 -10.47 -7.50
C LEU A 149 -9.51 -10.72 -6.51
N PHE A 150 -9.47 -10.11 -5.32
CA PHE A 150 -10.53 -10.22 -4.33
C PHE A 150 -11.90 -9.79 -4.89
N LEU A 151 -11.94 -8.66 -5.58
CA LEU A 151 -13.15 -8.16 -6.22
C LEU A 151 -13.64 -9.09 -7.35
N GLY A 152 -12.73 -9.64 -8.14
CA GLY A 152 -13.04 -10.61 -9.20
C GLY A 152 -13.64 -11.91 -8.65
N LEU A 153 -13.05 -12.47 -7.58
CA LEU A 153 -13.55 -13.67 -6.90
C LEU A 153 -14.94 -13.44 -6.28
N ARG A 154 -15.20 -12.24 -5.75
CA ARG A 154 -16.52 -11.87 -5.23
C ARG A 154 -17.56 -11.74 -6.34
N ALA A 155 -17.18 -11.18 -7.49
CA ALA A 155 -18.07 -11.06 -8.64
C ALA A 155 -18.43 -12.42 -9.25
N GLY A 156 -17.47 -13.35 -9.35
CA GLY A 156 -17.70 -14.70 -9.87
C GLY A 156 -18.69 -15.52 -9.04
N LYS A 157 -18.72 -15.32 -7.72
CA LYS A 157 -19.68 -15.96 -6.81
C LYS A 157 -21.11 -15.39 -6.90
N CYS A 158 -21.31 -14.25 -7.55
CA CYS A 158 -22.61 -13.60 -7.69
C CYS A 158 -23.26 -13.84 -9.07
N VAL A 159 -22.65 -14.64 -9.94
CA VAL A 159 -23.31 -15.11 -11.16
C VAL A 159 -24.15 -16.33 -10.77
N PRO A 160 -25.50 -16.25 -10.76
CA PRO A 160 -26.32 -17.41 -10.50
C PRO A 160 -26.06 -18.45 -11.60
N GLU A 161 -25.75 -19.69 -11.19
CA GLU A 161 -25.79 -20.84 -12.10
C GLU A 161 -27.18 -20.85 -12.76
N ARG A 162 -27.19 -20.84 -14.09
CA ARG A 162 -28.41 -20.93 -14.91
C ARG A 162 -28.83 -22.38 -15.04
#